data_AF-A0AAE0M582-F1
#
_entry.id   AF-A0AAE0M582-F1
#
_cell.length_a   1.000
_cell.length_b   1.000
_cell.length_c   1.000
_cell.angle_alpha   90.00
_cell.angle_beta   90.00
_cell.angle_gamma   90.00
#
_symmetry.space_group_name_H-M   'P 1'
#
loop_
_entity.id
_entity.type
_entity.pdbx_description
1 polymer ?
#
loop_
_entity_poly.entity_id
_entity_poly.type
_entity_poly.pdbx_seq_one_letter_code
_entity_poly.pdbx_strand_id
1 'polypeptide(L)'
;MANPRSYHTVVVSAHCPVSLEQNRQRMLQFQVENSETTRLADLAYTTNAPRMHHSLRAVYSGASVQDIIDGLRKDLNKTVTSQEKPAGKSPVVFIFTGQGAHYAGMGADLFRSSPPFRATVSSLQRVCAAQGFPPFVHLISDPDTAIETTTAAQIHLALITLEIALVDLWKTWGVHP
;
A
#
# COMPACT_ATOMS: atom_id res chain seq x y z
N MET A 1 7.08 -1.01 20.42
CA MET A 1 7.06 0.12 19.45
C MET A 1 5.70 0.14 18.78
N ALA A 2 4.96 1.25 18.87
CA ALA A 2 3.67 1.40 18.19
C ALA A 2 3.88 1.41 16.67
N ASN A 3 3.06 0.68 15.93
CA ASN A 3 3.14 0.64 14.47
C ASN A 3 2.51 1.93 13.91
N PRO A 4 3.23 2.77 13.12
CA PRO A 4 2.69 4.04 12.63
C PRO A 4 1.67 3.88 11.49
N ARG A 5 1.43 2.65 11.01
CA ARG A 5 0.47 2.38 9.94
C ARG A 5 -0.95 2.40 10.49
N SER A 6 -1.82 3.21 9.88
CA SER A 6 -3.25 3.29 10.18
C SER A 6 -4.06 2.14 9.58
N TYR A 7 -3.53 1.43 8.59
CA TYR A 7 -4.17 0.30 7.93
C TYR A 7 -3.25 -0.91 7.90
N HIS A 8 -3.86 -2.09 8.01
CA HIS A 8 -3.19 -3.37 7.90
C HIS A 8 -3.97 -4.30 6.98
N THR A 9 -3.23 -5.21 6.33
CA THR A 9 -3.79 -6.22 5.44
C THR A 9 -3.58 -7.61 6.05
N VAL A 10 -4.64 -8.41 6.08
CA VAL A 10 -4.65 -9.78 6.56
C VAL A 10 -4.97 -10.70 5.39
N VAL A 11 -4.16 -11.75 5.23
CA VAL A 11 -4.29 -12.69 4.11
C VAL A 11 -4.62 -14.08 4.64
N VAL A 12 -5.62 -14.70 4.03
CA VAL A 12 -5.97 -16.11 4.23
C VAL A 12 -5.75 -16.84 2.92
N SER A 13 -5.03 -17.96 2.92
CA SER A 13 -4.79 -18.75 1.71
C SER A 13 -5.01 -20.24 1.93
N ALA A 14 -5.25 -20.98 0.84
CA ALA A 14 -5.38 -22.43 0.85
C ALA A 14 -5.13 -23.05 -0.53
N HIS A 15 -4.96 -24.37 -0.58
CA HIS A 15 -4.76 -25.12 -1.82
C HIS A 15 -6.05 -25.47 -2.58
N CYS A 16 -7.20 -25.49 -1.91
CA CYS A 16 -8.50 -25.78 -2.53
C CYS A 16 -9.60 -24.87 -1.95
N PRO A 17 -10.72 -24.67 -2.67
CA PRO A 17 -11.77 -23.74 -2.26
C PRO A 17 -12.37 -24.07 -0.88
N VAL A 18 -12.59 -25.36 -0.61
CA VAL A 18 -13.14 -25.83 0.67
C VAL A 18 -12.23 -25.46 1.84
N SER A 19 -10.91 -25.67 1.70
CA SER A 19 -9.96 -25.29 2.74
C SER A 19 -9.83 -23.77 2.90
N LEU A 20 -10.00 -22.99 1.83
CA LEU A 20 -10.00 -21.53 1.93
C LEU A 20 -11.18 -21.05 2.78
N GLU A 21 -12.36 -21.60 2.51
CA GLU A 21 -13.59 -21.29 3.24
C GLU A 21 -13.48 -21.67 4.71
N GLN A 22 -12.98 -22.88 5.03
CA GLN A 22 -12.72 -23.30 6.40
C GLN A 22 -11.70 -22.41 7.11
N ASN A 23 -10.63 -22.00 6.43
CA ASN A 23 -9.62 -21.11 7.00
C ASN A 23 -10.20 -19.71 7.31
N ARG A 24 -11.10 -19.19 6.46
CA ARG A 24 -11.82 -17.93 6.72
C ARG A 24 -12.75 -18.05 7.92
N GLN A 25 -13.51 -19.13 8.03
CA GLN A 25 -14.40 -19.37 9.17
C GLN A 25 -13.62 -19.48 10.48
N ARG A 26 -12.52 -20.24 10.50
CA ARG A 26 -11.63 -20.32 11.67
C ARG A 26 -11.01 -18.98 12.04
N MET A 27 -10.58 -18.21 11.04
CA MET A 27 -10.05 -16.86 11.26
C MET A 27 -11.12 -15.96 11.88
N LEU A 28 -12.35 -15.96 11.33
CA LEU A 28 -13.45 -15.18 11.87
C LEU A 28 -13.75 -15.57 13.32
N GLN A 29 -13.87 -16.87 13.60
CA GLN A 29 -14.13 -17.37 14.95
C GLN A 29 -13.03 -16.90 15.93
N PHE A 30 -11.77 -17.14 15.60
CA PHE A 30 -10.64 -16.74 16.44
C PHE A 30 -10.62 -15.23 16.71
N GLN A 31 -10.89 -14.41 15.68
CA GLN A 31 -10.91 -12.96 15.83
C GLN A 31 -12.10 -12.44 16.62
N VAL A 32 -13.27 -13.08 16.54
CA VAL A 32 -14.43 -12.75 17.38
C VAL A 32 -14.17 -13.09 18.84
N GLU A 33 -13.55 -14.24 19.11
CA GLU A 33 -13.22 -14.70 20.48
C GLU A 33 -12.09 -13.86 21.13
N ASN A 34 -11.17 -13.32 20.32
CA ASN A 34 -9.96 -12.64 20.80
C ASN A 34 -9.88 -11.18 20.33
N SER A 35 -11.02 -10.53 20.06
CA SER A 35 -11.06 -9.20 19.47
C SER A 35 -10.40 -8.13 20.35
N GLU A 36 -10.52 -8.26 21.67
CA GLU A 36 -9.97 -7.31 22.65
C GLU A 36 -8.46 -7.46 22.87
N THR A 37 -7.92 -8.68 22.68
CA THR A 37 -6.51 -9.00 22.93
C THR A 37 -5.66 -8.95 21.67
N THR A 38 -6.27 -9.16 20.50
CA THR A 38 -5.55 -9.24 19.23
C THR A 38 -5.11 -7.86 18.76
N ARG A 39 -3.79 -7.67 18.62
CA ARG A 39 -3.25 -6.50 17.94
C ARG A 39 -3.27 -6.73 16.43
N LEU A 40 -3.98 -5.87 15.70
CA LEU A 40 -4.12 -5.97 14.24
C LEU A 40 -2.76 -6.04 13.51
N ALA A 41 -1.76 -5.28 13.99
CA ALA A 41 -0.43 -5.29 13.39
C ALA A 41 0.27 -6.66 13.48
N ASP A 42 0.08 -7.38 14.59
CA ASP A 42 0.66 -8.72 14.80
C ASP A 42 -0.06 -9.76 13.95
N LEU A 43 -1.38 -9.65 13.84
CA LEU A 43 -2.19 -10.49 12.97
C LEU A 43 -1.75 -10.34 11.51
N ALA A 44 -1.62 -9.10 11.04
CA ALA A 44 -1.17 -8.80 9.70
C ALA A 44 0.26 -9.29 9.45
N TYR A 45 1.17 -9.09 10.40
CA TYR A 45 2.53 -9.62 10.28
C TYR A 45 2.54 -11.15 10.19
N THR A 46 1.83 -11.83 11.09
CA THR A 46 1.78 -13.29 11.21
C THR A 46 1.15 -13.95 9.99
N THR A 47 0.17 -13.30 9.36
CA THR A 47 -0.51 -13.83 8.17
C THR A 47 0.24 -13.57 6.88
N ASN A 48 1.11 -12.55 6.82
CA ASN A 48 1.83 -12.19 5.59
C ASN A 48 3.28 -12.66 5.53
N ALA A 49 4.08 -12.43 6.57
CA ALA A 49 5.53 -12.57 6.49
C ALA A 49 6.03 -14.02 6.65
N PRO A 50 5.63 -14.78 7.70
CA PRO A 50 6.16 -16.14 7.92
C PRO A 50 5.35 -17.23 7.20
N ARG A 51 4.24 -16.91 6.53
CA ARG A 51 3.33 -17.90 5.95
C ARG A 51 3.61 -18.14 4.47
N MET A 52 3.56 -19.41 4.05
CA MET A 52 3.47 -19.75 2.64
C MET A 52 2.10 -19.36 2.09
N HIS A 53 2.09 -18.69 0.94
CA HIS A 53 0.85 -18.24 0.30
C HIS A 53 0.47 -19.14 -0.87
N HIS A 54 -0.61 -19.89 -0.73
CA HIS A 54 -1.15 -20.77 -1.77
C HIS A 54 -1.84 -19.99 -2.90
N SER A 55 -2.25 -20.67 -3.98
CA SER A 55 -2.88 -20.04 -5.15
C SER A 55 -4.21 -19.37 -4.84
N LEU A 56 -5.03 -19.98 -3.99
CA LEU A 56 -6.30 -19.40 -3.57
C LEU A 56 -6.06 -18.49 -2.37
N ARG A 57 -6.40 -17.21 -2.51
CA ARG A 57 -6.13 -16.17 -1.52
C ARG A 57 -7.36 -15.30 -1.32
N ALA A 58 -7.58 -14.92 -0.08
CA ALA A 58 -8.52 -13.91 0.36
C ALA A 58 -7.76 -12.83 1.12
N VAL A 59 -8.10 -11.58 0.86
CA VAL A 59 -7.39 -10.43 1.43
C VAL A 59 -8.41 -9.50 2.07
N TYR A 60 -8.15 -9.12 3.32
CA TYR A 60 -8.98 -8.22 4.11
C TYR A 60 -8.09 -7.09 4.63
N SER A 61 -8.52 -5.84 4.44
CA SER A 61 -7.76 -4.66 4.87
C SER A 61 -8.64 -3.74 5.69
N GLY A 62 -8.07 -3.14 6.74
CA GLY A 62 -8.79 -2.27 7.65
C GLY A 62 -7.88 -1.58 8.66
N ALA A 63 -8.46 -0.67 9.45
CA ALA A 63 -7.77 0.06 10.51
C ALA A 63 -7.95 -0.59 11.89
N SER A 64 -8.88 -1.53 12.01
CA SER A 64 -9.22 -2.23 13.25
C SER A 64 -9.44 -3.72 13.02
N VAL A 65 -9.40 -4.52 14.10
CA VAL A 65 -9.78 -5.93 14.05
C VAL A 65 -11.25 -6.09 13.61
N GLN A 66 -12.11 -5.13 13.97
CA GLN A 66 -13.51 -5.13 13.60
C GLN A 66 -13.70 -5.04 12.07
N ASP A 67 -12.91 -4.20 11.39
CA ASP A 67 -12.95 -4.11 9.92
C ASP A 67 -12.63 -5.46 9.25
N ILE A 68 -11.69 -6.22 9.83
CA ILE A 68 -11.31 -7.56 9.34
C ILE A 68 -12.46 -8.55 9.57
N ILE A 69 -13.08 -8.52 10.76
CA ILE A 69 -14.25 -9.35 11.09
C ILE A 69 -15.40 -9.06 10.13
N ASP A 70 -15.68 -7.79 9.85
CA ASP A 70 -16.78 -7.39 8.97
C ASP A 70 -16.50 -7.75 7.51
N GLY A 71 -15.25 -7.61 7.06
CA GLY A 71 -14.79 -8.09 5.76
C GLY A 71 -14.97 -9.61 5.60
N LEU A 72 -14.57 -10.38 6.62
CA LEU A 72 -14.77 -11.84 6.65
C LEU A 72 -16.24 -12.22 6.61
N ARG A 73 -17.09 -11.62 7.46
CA ARG A 73 -18.54 -11.88 7.49
C ARG A 73 -19.19 -11.58 6.14
N LYS A 74 -18.86 -10.44 5.54
CA LYS A 74 -19.38 -10.03 4.23
C LYS A 74 -19.01 -11.02 3.14
N ASP A 75 -17.80 -11.58 3.18
CA ASP A 75 -17.32 -12.52 2.19
C ASP A 75 -17.95 -13.92 2.36
N LEU A 76 -18.05 -14.41 3.60
CA LEU A 76 -18.69 -15.69 3.94
C LEU A 76 -20.20 -15.70 3.63
N ASN A 77 -20.86 -14.55 3.70
CA ASN A 77 -22.28 -14.42 3.39
C ASN A 77 -22.59 -14.30 1.89
N LYS A 78 -21.58 -14.19 1.01
CA LYS A 78 -21.82 -14.16 -0.44
C LYS A 78 -22.05 -15.58 -0.94
N THR A 79 -23.18 -15.80 -1.60
CA THR A 79 -23.39 -17.02 -2.41
C THR A 79 -22.34 -17.05 -3.51
N VAL A 80 -21.45 -18.03 -3.44
CA VAL A 80 -20.23 -18.16 -4.24
C VAL A 80 -20.54 -18.09 -5.75
N THR A 81 -20.29 -16.94 -6.36
CA THR A 81 -20.04 -16.81 -7.81
C THR A 81 -18.54 -16.63 -7.98
N SER A 82 -17.79 -17.71 -7.75
CA SER A 82 -16.34 -17.71 -7.92
C SER A 82 -15.97 -17.43 -9.37
N GLN A 83 -15.63 -16.18 -9.69
CA GLN A 83 -14.62 -15.97 -10.71
C GLN A 83 -13.28 -16.28 -10.07
N GLU A 84 -12.88 -17.56 -10.17
CA GLU A 84 -11.51 -17.98 -9.92
C GLU A 84 -10.61 -17.18 -10.86
N LYS A 85 -9.90 -16.18 -10.33
CA LYS A 85 -8.83 -15.54 -11.11
C LYS A 85 -7.78 -16.61 -11.41
N PRO A 86 -7.36 -16.76 -12.67
CA PRO A 86 -6.39 -17.77 -13.04
C PRO A 86 -5.12 -17.62 -12.20
N ALA A 87 -4.61 -18.75 -11.73
CA ALA A 87 -3.36 -18.81 -10.99
C ALA A 87 -2.22 -18.41 -11.94
N GLY A 88 -1.60 -17.25 -11.69
CA GLY A 88 -0.48 -16.74 -12.47
C GLY A 88 -0.11 -15.31 -12.08
N LYS A 89 1.12 -14.90 -12.37
CA LYS A 89 1.48 -13.48 -12.32
C LYS A 89 0.78 -12.78 -13.48
N SER A 90 -0.15 -11.88 -13.19
CA SER A 90 -0.70 -10.99 -14.22
C SER A 90 0.41 -10.08 -14.73
N PRO A 91 0.48 -9.80 -16.05
CA PRO A 91 1.35 -8.75 -16.55
C PRO A 91 0.97 -7.43 -15.86
N VAL A 92 1.98 -6.68 -15.44
CA VAL A 92 1.81 -5.39 -14.78
C VAL A 92 2.17 -4.31 -15.79
N VAL A 93 1.41 -3.21 -15.82
CA VAL A 93 1.76 -2.04 -16.62
C VAL A 93 1.72 -0.84 -15.69
N PHE A 94 2.80 -0.06 -15.67
CA PHE A 94 2.82 1.21 -14.94
C PHE A 94 2.29 2.32 -15.83
N ILE A 95 1.31 3.05 -15.31
CA ILE A 95 0.66 4.18 -15.97
C ILE A 95 0.97 5.42 -15.13
N PHE A 96 1.53 6.43 -15.79
CA PHE A 96 2.02 7.66 -15.18
C PHE A 96 1.04 8.79 -15.44
N THR A 97 0.85 9.66 -14.45
CA THR A 97 -0.17 10.70 -14.54
C THR A 97 0.42 11.92 -15.25
N GLY A 98 -0.42 12.59 -16.04
CA GLY A 98 -0.01 13.81 -16.71
C GLY A 98 0.07 15.02 -15.77
N GLN A 99 0.43 16.17 -16.36
CA GLN A 99 0.38 17.47 -15.69
C GLN A 99 -1.09 17.79 -15.33
N GLY A 100 -1.47 17.56 -14.07
CA GLY A 100 -2.84 17.82 -13.59
C GLY A 100 -3.18 17.11 -12.27
N ALA A 101 -2.44 16.05 -11.92
CA ALA A 101 -2.62 15.32 -10.68
C ALA A 101 -1.80 15.86 -9.49
N HIS A 102 -1.26 17.07 -9.59
CA HIS A 102 -0.42 17.65 -8.53
C HIS A 102 -1.27 18.35 -7.47
N TYR A 103 -0.85 18.24 -6.22
CA TYR A 103 -1.37 19.00 -5.08
C TYR A 103 -0.28 19.12 -4.01
N ALA A 104 -0.46 20.02 -3.05
CA ALA A 104 0.52 20.26 -1.99
C ALA A 104 0.66 19.02 -1.10
N GLY A 105 1.89 18.63 -0.78
CA GLY A 105 2.16 17.47 0.05
C GLY A 105 1.75 16.13 -0.59
N MET A 106 1.74 16.04 -1.93
CA MET A 106 1.26 14.84 -2.65
C MET A 106 1.97 13.52 -2.30
N GLY A 107 3.13 13.58 -1.65
CA GLY A 107 3.84 12.41 -1.11
C GLY A 107 4.18 12.51 0.37
N ALA A 108 3.52 13.41 1.14
CA ALA A 108 3.97 13.79 2.48
C ALA A 108 3.99 12.59 3.45
N ASP A 109 2.96 11.75 3.41
CA ASP A 109 2.86 10.57 4.25
C ASP A 109 3.94 9.53 3.91
N LEU A 110 4.19 9.30 2.62
CA LEU A 110 5.26 8.40 2.17
C LEU A 110 6.64 8.97 2.49
N PHE A 111 6.84 10.27 2.33
CA PHE A 111 8.08 10.95 2.67
C PHE A 111 8.40 10.80 4.16
N ARG A 112 7.38 10.88 5.02
CA ARG A 112 7.52 10.68 6.48
C ARG A 112 7.73 9.21 6.83
N SER A 113 6.92 8.30 6.29
CA SER A 113 6.81 6.91 6.77
C SER A 113 7.69 5.89 6.03
N SER A 114 8.12 6.18 4.79
CA SER A 114 8.82 5.23 3.92
C SER A 114 10.27 5.68 3.65
N PRO A 115 11.28 5.05 4.30
CA PRO A 115 12.69 5.37 4.05
C PRO A 115 13.14 5.22 2.58
N PRO A 116 12.77 4.16 1.83
CA PRO A 116 13.14 4.04 0.42
C PRO A 116 12.60 5.19 -0.43
N PHE A 117 11.31 5.53 -0.25
CA PHE A 117 10.68 6.63 -0.97
C PHE A 117 11.40 7.97 -0.67
N ARG A 118 11.62 8.28 0.62
CA ARG A 118 12.33 9.49 1.02
C ARG A 118 13.75 9.54 0.46
N ALA A 119 14.47 8.41 0.45
CA ALA A 119 15.82 8.35 -0.10
C ALA A 119 15.86 8.67 -1.60
N THR A 120 14.93 8.12 -2.39
CA THR A 120 14.83 8.45 -3.83
C THR A 120 14.51 9.93 -4.04
N VAL A 121 13.52 10.47 -3.33
CA VAL A 121 13.14 11.89 -3.42
C VAL A 121 14.32 12.81 -3.07
N SER A 122 15.00 12.56 -1.94
CA SER A 122 16.16 13.35 -1.52
C SER A 122 17.34 13.23 -2.49
N SER A 123 17.53 12.05 -3.11
CA SER A 123 18.56 11.85 -4.12
C SER A 123 18.31 12.69 -5.37
N LEU A 124 17.09 12.64 -5.91
CA LEU A 124 16.70 13.38 -7.12
C LEU A 124 16.71 14.90 -6.90
N GLN A 125 16.32 15.37 -5.73
CA GLN A 125 16.47 16.78 -5.35
C GLN A 125 17.94 17.23 -5.39
N ARG A 126 18.89 16.42 -4.92
CA ARG A 126 20.32 16.73 -4.99
C ARG A 126 20.84 16.77 -6.43
N VAL A 127 20.40 15.82 -7.26
CA VAL A 127 20.76 15.78 -8.69
C VAL A 127 20.27 17.04 -9.40
N CYS A 128 19.01 17.43 -9.19
CA CYS A 128 18.44 18.63 -9.81
C CYS A 128 19.10 19.91 -9.31
N ALA A 129 19.39 19.99 -8.00
CA ALA A 129 20.09 21.14 -7.43
C ALA A 129 21.50 21.31 -8.03
N ALA A 130 22.23 20.20 -8.27
CA ALA A 130 23.53 20.23 -8.94
C ALA A 130 23.46 20.71 -10.40
N GLN A 131 22.29 20.66 -11.02
CA GLN A 131 22.03 21.16 -12.38
C GLN A 131 21.42 22.59 -12.38
N GLY A 132 21.31 23.24 -11.22
CA GLY A 132 20.79 24.61 -11.10
C GLY A 132 19.27 24.73 -11.10
N PHE A 133 18.53 23.63 -10.93
CA PHE A 133 17.07 23.68 -10.81
C PHE A 133 16.60 24.16 -9.44
N PRO A 134 15.41 24.81 -9.35
CA PRO A 134 14.85 25.26 -8.09
C PRO A 134 14.51 24.07 -7.16
N PRO A 135 14.51 24.28 -5.84
CA PRO A 135 14.05 23.26 -4.89
C PRO A 135 12.55 23.00 -5.08
N PHE A 136 12.14 21.74 -4.97
CA PHE A 136 10.77 21.30 -5.22
C PHE A 136 10.25 20.27 -4.20
N VAL A 137 11.11 19.75 -3.31
CA VAL A 137 10.74 18.72 -2.31
C VAL A 137 9.55 19.12 -1.44
N HIS A 138 9.42 20.40 -1.10
CA HIS A 138 8.32 20.92 -0.30
C HIS A 138 6.94 20.60 -0.92
N LEU A 139 6.81 20.62 -2.26
CA LEU A 139 5.59 20.20 -2.97
C LEU A 139 5.22 18.74 -2.71
N ILE A 140 6.22 17.89 -2.45
CA ILE A 140 6.02 16.47 -2.14
C ILE A 140 5.80 16.28 -0.65
N SER A 141 6.56 16.96 0.21
CA SER A 141 6.66 16.65 1.63
C SER A 141 5.76 17.48 2.55
N ASP A 142 5.33 18.65 2.12
CA ASP A 142 4.66 19.65 2.96
C ASP A 142 3.25 19.98 2.42
N PRO A 143 2.18 19.55 3.12
CA PRO A 143 0.80 19.85 2.77
C PRO A 143 0.44 21.33 2.78
N ASP A 144 1.17 22.17 3.52
CA ASP A 144 0.88 23.60 3.66
C ASP A 144 1.57 24.45 2.58
N THR A 145 2.24 23.82 1.61
CA THR A 145 2.88 24.50 0.49
C THR A 145 1.88 25.27 -0.37
N ALA A 146 2.14 26.56 -0.59
CA ALA A 146 1.36 27.38 -1.52
C ALA A 146 1.65 27.00 -2.99
N ILE A 147 0.72 26.30 -3.63
CA ILE A 147 0.85 25.87 -5.03
C ILE A 147 0.78 27.08 -5.99
N GLU A 148 0.02 28.12 -5.65
CA GLU A 148 -0.21 29.29 -6.50
C GLU A 148 1.06 30.05 -6.87
N THR A 149 2.07 30.00 -6.01
CA THR A 149 3.37 30.68 -6.21
C THR A 149 4.43 29.75 -6.80
N THR A 150 4.06 28.49 -7.10
CA THR A 150 4.98 27.47 -7.59
C THR A 150 5.18 27.58 -9.09
N THR A 151 6.43 27.51 -9.53
CA THR A 151 6.77 27.55 -10.97
C THR A 151 6.44 26.23 -11.67
N ALA A 152 6.16 26.28 -12.97
CA ALA A 152 5.96 25.07 -13.78
C ALA A 152 7.16 24.10 -13.72
N ALA A 153 8.38 24.63 -13.63
CA ALA A 153 9.59 23.83 -13.46
C ALA A 153 9.56 23.03 -12.15
N GLN A 154 9.19 23.65 -11.02
CA GLN A 154 9.08 22.94 -9.74
C GLN A 154 7.98 21.88 -9.75
N ILE A 155 6.83 22.16 -10.37
CA ILE A 155 5.72 21.20 -10.50
C ILE A 155 6.17 19.96 -11.29
N HIS A 156 6.80 20.15 -12.46
CA HIS A 156 7.25 19.03 -13.28
C HIS A 156 8.35 18.21 -12.59
N LEU A 157 9.30 18.87 -11.94
CA LEU A 157 10.35 18.17 -11.18
C LEU A 157 9.76 17.37 -10.01
N ALA A 158 8.78 17.93 -9.30
CA ALA A 158 8.12 17.24 -8.21
C ALA A 158 7.30 16.04 -8.70
N LEU A 159 6.56 16.18 -9.80
CA LEU A 159 5.77 15.09 -10.40
C LEU A 159 6.66 13.92 -10.85
N ILE A 160 7.68 14.20 -11.68
CA ILE A 160 8.60 13.16 -12.16
C ILE A 160 9.32 12.49 -10.98
N THR A 161 9.73 13.27 -9.98
CA THR A 161 10.37 12.73 -8.77
C THR A 161 9.43 11.82 -7.97
N LEU A 162 8.17 12.22 -7.81
CA LEU A 162 7.15 11.41 -7.14
C LEU A 162 6.95 10.09 -7.88
N GLU A 163 6.79 10.14 -9.19
CA GLU A 163 6.58 8.96 -10.04
C GLU A 163 7.75 7.97 -9.97
N ILE A 164 8.99 8.46 -10.09
CA ILE A 164 10.18 7.62 -9.96
C ILE A 164 10.27 7.02 -8.55
N ALA A 165 10.00 7.81 -7.50
CA ALA A 165 10.02 7.33 -6.13
C ALA A 165 8.94 6.27 -5.86
N LEU A 166 7.76 6.40 -6.47
CA LEU A 166 6.70 5.39 -6.40
C LEU A 166 7.11 4.11 -7.14
N VAL A 167 7.71 4.22 -8.32
CA VAL A 167 8.24 3.07 -9.08
C VAL A 167 9.28 2.31 -8.26
N ASP A 168 10.24 3.02 -7.68
CA ASP A 168 11.27 2.40 -6.85
C ASP A 168 10.66 1.74 -5.61
N LEU A 169 9.68 2.37 -4.97
CA LEU A 169 8.95 1.79 -3.85
C LEU A 169 8.22 0.50 -4.25
N TRP A 170 7.48 0.50 -5.36
CA TRP A 170 6.79 -0.69 -5.87
C TRP A 170 7.75 -1.84 -6.18
N LYS A 171 8.92 -1.53 -6.76
CA LYS A 171 9.98 -2.53 -6.99
C LYS A 171 10.48 -3.16 -5.69
N THR A 172 10.55 -2.41 -4.59
CA THR A 172 10.92 -2.99 -3.28
C THR A 172 9.92 -4.04 -2.79
N TRP A 173 8.68 -4.01 -3.28
CA TRP A 173 7.65 -5.02 -3.00
C TRP A 173 7.58 -6.13 -4.05
N GLY A 174 8.54 -6.17 -4.99
CA GLY A 174 8.61 -7.17 -6.05
C GLY A 174 7.62 -6.95 -7.19
N VAL A 175 7.02 -5.76 -7.30
CA VAL A 175 6.16 -5.39 -8.42
C VAL A 175 7.02 -4.76 -9.51
N HIS A 176 7.08 -5.45 -10.64
CA HIS A 176 7.80 -5.03 -11.83
C HIS A 176 6.80 -4.94 -12.98
N PRO A 177 6.80 -3.83 -13.76
CA PRO A 177 6.08 -3.79 -15.02
C PRO A 177 6.68 -4.77 -16.03
#